data_AF-A0A349DYH2-F1
#
_entry.id   AF-A0A349DYH2-F1
#
_cell.length_a   1.000
_cell.length_b   1.000
_cell.length_c   1.000
_cell.angle_alpha   90.00
_cell.angle_beta   90.00
_cell.angle_gamma   90.00
#
_symmetry.space_group_name_H-M   'P 1'
#
loop_
_entity.id
_entity.type
_entity.pdbx_description
1 polymer ?
#
loop_
_entity_poly.entity_id
_entity_poly.type
_entity_poly.pdbx_seq_one_letter_code
_entity_poly.pdbx_strand_id
1 'polypeptide(L)'
;MKSFKVALLLALFFISTQSFSQDVVGTWKTLDEKTGKPASYIKVYKNKNGVVFGRIVKILDPQKRNKRCDKCDTKSNGFAKKGDKIEGMLILRGLTKDGNEYNGGQIFSPRTNKIYKCYIKLENRNKLKVRGYMGSRYMGGTRYWYRLN
;
A
#
# COMPACT_ATOMS: atom_id res chain seq x y z
N MET A 1 -49.41 28.85 -24.47
CA MET A 1 -48.18 28.18 -24.94
C MET A 1 -46.88 28.90 -24.52
N LYS A 2 -46.72 29.33 -23.26
CA LYS A 2 -45.47 29.95 -22.77
C LYS A 2 -44.91 29.26 -21.52
N SER A 3 -45.76 28.56 -20.76
CA SER A 3 -45.39 27.91 -19.49
C SER A 3 -44.76 26.52 -19.64
N PHE A 4 -44.89 25.88 -20.82
CA PHE A 4 -44.37 24.52 -21.05
C PHE A 4 -42.89 24.49 -21.47
N LYS A 5 -42.34 25.63 -21.91
CA LYS A 5 -40.92 25.73 -22.33
C LYS A 5 -39.96 25.86 -21.13
N VAL A 6 -40.45 26.32 -19.98
CA VAL A 6 -39.63 26.50 -18.76
C VAL A 6 -39.42 25.18 -18.03
N ALA A 7 -40.37 24.24 -18.13
CA ALA A 7 -40.28 22.93 -17.47
C ALA A 7 -39.21 22.00 -18.11
N LEU A 8 -38.90 22.18 -19.40
CA LEU A 8 -37.92 21.34 -20.11
C LEU A 8 -36.46 21.78 -19.88
N LEU A 9 -36.23 23.00 -19.38
CA LEU A 9 -34.89 23.55 -19.13
C LEU A 9 -34.32 23.21 -17.74
N LEU A 10 -35.12 22.69 -16.81
CA LEU A 10 -34.65 22.28 -15.47
C LEU A 10 -34.24 20.80 -15.36
N ALA A 11 -34.48 19.99 -16.39
CA ALA A 11 -34.25 18.54 -16.34
C ALA A 11 -32.80 18.10 -16.65
N LEU A 12 -31.88 19.04 -16.93
CA LEU A 12 -30.56 18.74 -17.50
C LEU A 12 -29.37 18.69 -16.51
N PHE A 13 -29.59 18.77 -15.19
CA PHE A 13 -28.48 18.98 -14.23
C PHE A 13 -28.13 17.84 -13.26
N PHE A 14 -28.59 16.61 -13.48
CA PHE A 14 -28.23 15.46 -12.64
C PHE A 14 -27.41 14.39 -13.37
N ILE A 15 -26.34 14.79 -14.05
CA ILE A 15 -25.25 13.85 -14.36
C ILE A 15 -24.37 13.78 -13.10
N SER A 16 -24.74 12.88 -12.18
CA SER A 16 -23.86 12.52 -11.07
C SER A 16 -22.61 11.86 -11.63
N THR A 17 -21.51 12.60 -11.65
CA THR A 17 -20.20 12.04 -11.98
C THR A 17 -19.82 11.09 -10.84
N GLN A 18 -20.07 9.80 -11.04
CA GLN A 18 -19.56 8.75 -10.16
C GLN A 18 -18.03 8.76 -10.26
N SER A 19 -17.40 9.60 -9.43
CA SER A 19 -15.95 9.58 -9.25
C SER A 19 -15.61 8.31 -8.49
N PHE A 20 -15.22 7.27 -9.22
CA PHE A 20 -14.57 6.11 -8.65
C PHE A 20 -13.24 6.57 -8.02
N SER A 21 -13.29 6.86 -6.72
CA SER A 21 -12.10 7.19 -5.95
C SER A 21 -11.11 6.03 -6.08
N GLN A 22 -9.96 6.28 -6.71
CA GLN A 22 -8.92 5.28 -6.85
C GLN A 22 -8.38 4.93 -5.47
N ASP A 23 -8.36 3.64 -5.17
CA ASP A 23 -7.96 3.13 -3.86
C ASP A 23 -6.56 2.51 -3.87
N VAL A 24 -5.91 2.42 -2.71
CA VAL A 24 -4.57 1.83 -2.53
C VAL A 24 -4.55 0.32 -2.71
N VAL A 25 -5.72 -0.33 -2.68
CA VAL A 25 -5.87 -1.77 -2.88
C VAL A 25 -5.41 -2.15 -4.30
N GLY A 26 -4.61 -3.20 -4.39
CA GLY A 26 -3.99 -3.61 -5.65
C GLY A 26 -2.71 -4.40 -5.46
N THR A 27 -2.10 -4.81 -6.57
CA THR A 27 -0.76 -5.41 -6.55
C THR A 27 0.25 -4.39 -7.04
N TRP A 28 1.34 -4.26 -6.30
CA TRP A 28 2.31 -3.18 -6.46
C TRP A 28 3.72 -3.74 -6.61
N LYS A 29 4.43 -3.29 -7.64
CA LYS A 29 5.85 -3.57 -7.90
C LYS A 29 6.73 -2.63 -7.09
N THR A 30 7.67 -3.19 -6.34
CA THR A 30 8.71 -2.47 -5.62
C THR A 30 10.00 -2.46 -6.44
N LEU A 31 10.89 -1.52 -6.13
CA LEU A 31 12.24 -1.45 -6.70
C LEU A 31 13.28 -1.75 -5.61
N ASP A 32 14.37 -2.40 -5.99
CA ASP A 32 15.54 -2.58 -5.15
C ASP A 32 16.30 -1.26 -5.04
N GLU A 33 16.64 -0.84 -3.82
CA GLU A 33 17.18 0.49 -3.56
C GLU A 33 18.59 0.69 -4.12
N LYS A 34 19.36 -0.39 -4.26
CA LYS A 34 20.74 -0.31 -4.77
C LYS A 34 20.79 -0.34 -6.28
N THR A 35 19.92 -1.14 -6.89
CA THR A 35 19.99 -1.44 -8.33
C THR A 35 18.90 -0.76 -9.16
N GLY A 36 17.84 -0.25 -8.54
CA GLY A 36 16.66 0.30 -9.23
C GLY A 36 15.81 -0.75 -9.94
N LYS A 37 16.21 -2.03 -9.94
CA LYS A 37 15.51 -3.11 -10.64
C LYS A 37 14.26 -3.55 -9.86
N PRO A 38 13.22 -4.07 -10.54
CA PRO A 38 12.07 -4.67 -9.88
C PRO A 38 12.47 -5.72 -8.84
N ALA A 39 12.02 -5.56 -7.59
CA ALA A 39 12.42 -6.43 -6.49
C ALA A 39 11.33 -7.45 -6.12
N SER A 40 10.09 -6.98 -5.91
CA SER A 40 8.99 -7.81 -5.45
C SER A 40 7.62 -7.23 -5.79
N TYR A 41 6.60 -8.08 -5.74
CA TYR A 41 5.20 -7.71 -5.84
C TYR A 41 4.55 -7.78 -4.46
N ILE A 42 3.84 -6.72 -4.09
CA ILE A 42 3.10 -6.59 -2.83
C ILE A 42 1.62 -6.50 -3.13
N LYS A 43 0.82 -7.40 -2.58
CA LYS A 43 -0.64 -7.27 -2.60
C LYS A 43 -1.07 -6.44 -1.41
N VAL A 44 -1.65 -5.27 -1.68
CA VAL A 44 -2.31 -4.39 -0.72
C VAL A 44 -3.81 -4.67 -0.74
N TYR A 45 -4.42 -4.86 0.43
CA TYR A 45 -5.82 -5.24 0.58
C TYR A 45 -6.41 -4.66 1.86
N LYS A 46 -7.75 -4.70 1.98
CA LYS A 46 -8.50 -4.27 3.16
C LYS A 46 -9.18 -5.44 3.84
N ASN A 47 -9.32 -5.39 5.15
CA ASN A 47 -10.27 -6.24 5.86
C ASN A 47 -11.70 -5.66 5.80
N LYS A 48 -12.67 -6.36 6.39
CA LYS A 48 -14.08 -5.93 6.45
C LYS A 48 -14.28 -4.55 7.11
N ASN A 49 -13.36 -4.14 7.97
CA ASN A 49 -13.40 -2.87 8.69
C ASN A 49 -12.65 -1.75 7.95
N GLY A 50 -12.21 -1.98 6.71
CA GLY A 50 -11.49 -1.00 5.90
C GLY A 50 -10.02 -0.79 6.30
N VAL A 51 -9.49 -1.57 7.25
CA VAL A 51 -8.08 -1.52 7.66
C VAL A 51 -7.22 -2.15 6.56
N VAL A 52 -6.18 -1.43 6.15
CA VAL A 52 -5.28 -1.81 5.07
C VAL A 52 -4.11 -2.64 5.57
N PHE A 53 -3.80 -3.68 4.79
CA PHE A 53 -2.70 -4.62 4.98
C PHE A 53 -1.93 -4.79 3.67
N GLY A 54 -0.72 -5.34 3.76
CA GLY A 54 0.10 -5.64 2.59
C GLY A 54 1.00 -6.84 2.79
N ARG A 55 1.04 -7.73 1.79
CA ARG A 55 1.80 -8.99 1.81
C ARG A 55 2.69 -9.11 0.59
N ILE A 56 3.92 -9.61 0.77
CA ILE A 56 4.80 -9.97 -0.35
C ILE A 56 4.19 -11.19 -1.05
N VAL A 57 3.76 -11.04 -2.29
CA VAL A 57 3.18 -12.16 -3.07
C VAL A 57 4.16 -12.77 -4.06
N LYS A 58 5.22 -12.05 -4.42
CA LYS A 58 6.26 -12.57 -5.31
C LYS A 58 7.59 -11.85 -5.10
N ILE A 59 8.69 -12.58 -5.03
CA ILE A 59 10.04 -12.06 -5.14
C ILE A 59 10.53 -12.28 -6.57
N LEU A 60 10.97 -11.21 -7.24
CA LEU A 60 11.31 -11.27 -8.66
C LEU A 60 12.71 -11.84 -8.91
N ASP A 61 13.65 -11.50 -8.03
CA ASP A 61 15.01 -12.03 -8.04
C ASP A 61 14.99 -13.53 -7.70
N PRO A 62 15.31 -14.44 -8.65
CA PRO A 62 15.29 -15.88 -8.44
C PRO A 62 16.18 -16.33 -7.28
N GLN A 63 17.32 -15.67 -7.09
CA GLN A 63 18.29 -15.97 -6.02
C GLN A 63 17.75 -15.62 -4.63
N LYS A 64 16.64 -14.87 -4.56
CA LYS A 64 16.02 -14.43 -3.30
C LYS A 64 14.66 -15.08 -3.03
N ARG A 65 14.07 -15.84 -3.96
CA ARG A 65 12.71 -16.40 -3.83
C ARG A 65 12.51 -17.28 -2.60
N ASN A 66 13.48 -18.11 -2.28
CA ASN A 66 13.41 -19.03 -1.14
C ASN A 66 14.04 -18.47 0.14
N LYS A 67 14.37 -17.17 0.18
CA LYS A 67 14.96 -16.57 1.38
C LYS A 67 13.99 -16.59 2.54
N ARG A 68 14.53 -16.91 3.70
CA ARG A 68 13.85 -16.89 4.99
C ARG A 68 14.32 -15.69 5.80
N CYS A 69 13.52 -15.28 6.78
CA CYS A 69 13.91 -14.20 7.67
C CYS A 69 14.88 -14.71 8.74
N ASP A 70 16.17 -14.77 8.40
CA ASP A 70 17.19 -15.29 9.33
C ASP A 70 17.52 -14.30 10.45
N LYS A 71 17.30 -13.00 10.20
CA LYS A 71 17.48 -11.91 11.16
C LYS A 71 16.27 -11.68 12.06
N CYS A 72 15.14 -12.34 11.78
CA CYS A 72 13.97 -12.26 12.65
C CYS A 72 14.26 -12.99 13.97
N ASP A 73 13.62 -12.54 15.03
CA ASP A 73 13.69 -13.20 16.32
C ASP A 73 12.93 -14.52 16.32
N THR A 74 13.29 -15.44 17.22
CA THR A 74 12.61 -16.74 17.35
C THR A 74 11.12 -16.57 17.71
N LYS A 75 10.81 -15.55 18.52
CA LYS A 75 9.43 -15.14 18.81
C LYS A 75 8.94 -14.19 17.73
N SER A 76 7.66 -14.28 17.39
CA SER A 76 7.09 -13.39 16.38
C SER A 76 7.04 -11.95 16.87
N ASN A 77 7.39 -11.02 15.98
CA ASN A 77 7.19 -9.58 16.18
C ASN A 77 5.81 -9.09 15.67
N GLY A 78 4.90 -10.02 15.39
CA GLY A 78 3.58 -9.75 14.81
C GLY A 78 3.56 -9.60 13.28
N PHE A 79 4.72 -9.71 12.61
CA PHE A 79 4.83 -9.81 11.15
C PHE A 79 5.47 -11.12 10.72
N ALA A 80 6.53 -11.53 11.41
CA ALA A 80 7.30 -12.73 11.11
C ALA A 80 8.05 -13.24 12.35
N LYS A 81 8.55 -14.46 12.27
CA LYS A 81 9.56 -15.05 13.17
C LYS A 81 10.72 -15.66 12.37
N LYS A 82 11.79 -16.03 13.07
CA LYS A 82 12.97 -16.67 12.47
C LYS A 82 12.57 -17.87 11.62
N GLY A 83 13.12 -17.94 10.42
CA GLY A 83 12.88 -19.06 9.49
C GLY A 83 11.62 -18.94 8.64
N ASP A 84 10.73 -17.96 8.87
CA ASP A 84 9.59 -17.73 7.98
C ASP A 84 10.05 -17.33 6.58
N LYS A 85 9.37 -17.82 5.54
CA LYS A 85 9.64 -17.40 4.15
C LYS A 85 9.31 -15.92 4.00
N ILE A 86 10.18 -15.19 3.28
CA ILE A 86 9.95 -13.78 2.97
C ILE A 86 8.83 -13.62 1.95
N GLU A 87 8.76 -14.50 0.95
CA GLU A 87 7.59 -14.58 0.09
C GLU A 87 6.40 -15.12 0.90
N GLY A 88 5.26 -14.44 0.81
CA GLY A 88 4.07 -14.67 1.63
C GLY A 88 4.01 -13.84 2.92
N MET A 89 5.08 -13.11 3.27
CA MET A 89 5.17 -12.38 4.53
C MET A 89 4.28 -11.13 4.54
N LEU A 90 3.53 -10.93 5.64
CA LEU A 90 2.86 -9.67 5.93
C LEU A 90 3.92 -8.60 6.20
N ILE A 91 3.85 -7.47 5.52
CA ILE A 91 4.80 -6.36 5.69
C ILE A 91 4.14 -5.02 5.97
N LEU A 92 2.84 -4.88 5.75
CA LEU A 92 2.06 -3.68 6.10
C LEU A 92 0.83 -4.11 6.90
N ARG A 93 0.52 -3.39 7.98
CA ARG A 93 -0.71 -3.60 8.77
C ARG A 93 -1.18 -2.35 9.48
N GLY A 94 -2.47 -2.32 9.82
CA GLY A 94 -3.05 -1.33 10.72
C GLY A 94 -3.25 0.05 10.11
N LEU A 95 -3.22 0.16 8.79
CA LEU A 95 -3.38 1.42 8.07
C LEU A 95 -4.87 1.77 7.97
N THR A 96 -5.28 2.93 8.47
CA THR A 96 -6.67 3.42 8.40
C THR A 96 -6.76 4.67 7.53
N LYS A 97 -7.91 4.88 6.88
CA LYS A 97 -8.12 6.04 6.01
C LYS A 97 -8.04 7.32 6.84
N ASP A 98 -7.25 8.28 6.37
CA ASP A 98 -7.09 9.61 6.96
C ASP A 98 -6.98 10.64 5.83
N GLY A 99 -8.08 11.35 5.55
CA GLY A 99 -8.18 12.26 4.41
C GLY A 99 -7.81 11.60 3.07
N ASN A 100 -6.74 12.07 2.43
CA ASN A 100 -6.26 11.56 1.15
C ASN A 100 -5.21 10.44 1.26
N GLU A 101 -4.86 10.01 2.47
CA GLU A 101 -3.88 8.95 2.73
C GLU A 101 -4.47 7.84 3.61
N TYR A 102 -3.65 6.82 3.88
CA TYR A 102 -3.88 5.86 4.94
C TYR A 102 -2.73 5.92 5.92
N ASN A 103 -3.02 6.10 7.19
CA ASN A 103 -2.04 6.43 8.23
C ASN A 103 -2.21 5.52 9.46
N GLY A 104 -1.39 5.72 10.49
CA GLY A 104 -1.43 4.99 11.76
C GLY A 104 -0.85 3.57 11.72
N GLY A 105 -0.43 3.10 10.54
CA GLY A 105 0.02 1.74 10.34
C GLY A 105 1.49 1.50 10.64
N GLN A 106 1.90 0.26 10.42
CA GLN A 106 3.28 -0.19 10.56
C GLN A 106 3.77 -0.90 9.29
N ILE A 107 5.04 -0.70 8.96
CA ILE A 107 5.75 -1.42 7.90
C ILE A 107 6.93 -2.21 8.49
N PHE A 108 7.05 -3.47 8.09
CA PHE A 108 8.14 -4.36 8.49
C PHE A 108 9.17 -4.55 7.37
N SER A 109 10.45 -4.48 7.72
CA SER A 109 11.57 -4.79 6.84
C SER A 109 12.23 -6.12 7.24
N PRO A 110 12.01 -7.21 6.47
CA PRO A 110 12.63 -8.50 6.73
C PRO A 110 14.16 -8.47 6.59
N ARG A 111 14.70 -7.49 5.85
CA ARG A 111 16.15 -7.32 5.63
C ARG A 111 16.90 -6.82 6.87
N THR A 112 16.21 -6.05 7.70
CA THR A 112 16.80 -5.37 8.87
C THR A 112 16.18 -5.82 10.19
N ASN A 113 15.12 -6.65 10.16
CA ASN A 113 14.28 -6.98 11.30
C ASN A 113 13.78 -5.74 12.06
N LYS A 114 13.38 -4.69 11.33
CA LYS A 114 12.88 -3.43 11.91
C LYS A 114 11.45 -3.16 11.51
N ILE A 115 10.66 -2.68 12.49
CA ILE A 115 9.29 -2.21 12.31
C ILE A 115 9.30 -0.68 12.41
N TYR A 116 8.63 -0.03 11.47
CA TYR A 116 8.51 1.42 11.40
C TYR A 116 7.04 1.82 11.44
N LYS A 117 6.73 2.99 12.00
CA LYS A 117 5.43 3.62 11.74
C LYS A 117 5.38 4.00 10.26
N CYS A 118 4.20 3.94 9.65
CA CYS A 118 4.07 4.29 8.24
C CYS A 118 2.71 4.88 7.87
N TYR A 119 2.73 5.61 6.76
CA TYR A 119 1.53 5.95 6.00
C TYR A 119 1.75 5.63 4.51
N ILE A 120 0.65 5.45 3.79
CA ILE A 120 0.65 5.27 2.35
C ILE A 120 -0.32 6.23 1.67
N LYS A 121 0.05 6.73 0.51
CA LYS A 121 -0.74 7.71 -0.26
C LYS A 121 -0.57 7.46 -1.74
N LEU A 122 -1.66 7.53 -2.51
CA LEU A 122 -1.55 7.56 -3.96
C LEU A 122 -1.02 8.93 -4.38
N GLU A 123 0.11 8.95 -5.08
CA GLU A 123 0.58 10.12 -5.82
C GLU A 123 -0.20 10.25 -7.13
N ASN A 124 -0.51 9.11 -7.74
CA ASN A 124 -1.45 8.98 -8.85
C ASN A 124 -1.96 7.53 -8.91
N ARG A 125 -2.79 7.22 -9.91
CA ARG A 125 -3.40 5.88 -10.10
C ARG A 125 -2.39 4.72 -10.03
N ASN A 126 -1.18 4.94 -10.55
CA ASN A 126 -0.16 3.91 -10.76
C ASN A 126 1.08 4.07 -9.87
N LYS A 127 1.09 5.03 -8.94
CA LYS A 127 2.24 5.33 -8.07
C LYS A 127 1.78 5.50 -6.62
N LEU A 128 2.19 4.55 -5.77
CA LEU A 128 1.92 4.57 -4.34
C LEU A 128 3.17 5.07 -3.60
N LYS A 129 3.02 6.16 -2.85
CA LYS A 129 3.99 6.60 -1.85
C LYS A 129 3.84 5.77 -0.59
N VAL A 130 4.95 5.25 -0.09
CA VAL A 130 5.06 4.51 1.16
C VAL A 130 6.12 5.20 2.01
N ARG A 131 5.71 5.82 3.11
CA ARG A 131 6.61 6.51 4.04
C ARG A 131 6.75 5.69 5.31
N GLY A 132 7.95 5.24 5.63
CA GLY A 132 8.29 4.63 6.92
C GLY A 132 9.13 5.60 7.78
N TYR A 133 8.87 5.66 9.07
CA TYR A 133 9.54 6.59 9.98
C TYR A 133 9.68 6.05 11.41
N MET A 134 10.61 6.63 12.18
CA MET A 134 10.82 6.36 13.61
C MET A 134 10.53 7.64 14.39
N GLY A 135 9.62 7.59 15.37
CA GLY A 135 9.18 8.77 16.11
C GLY A 135 8.35 9.71 15.23
N SER A 136 8.99 10.77 14.70
CA SER A 136 8.36 11.80 13.87
C SER A 136 8.27 11.42 12.39
N ARG A 137 7.17 11.79 11.71
CA ARG A 137 6.95 11.52 10.27
C ARG A 137 8.00 12.15 9.34
N TYR A 138 8.70 13.18 9.83
CA TYR A 138 9.78 13.85 9.10
C TYR A 138 11.10 13.05 9.16
N MET A 139 11.29 12.19 10.16
CA MET A 139 12.50 11.37 10.34
C MET A 139 12.27 9.95 9.81
N GLY A 140 12.43 9.78 8.51
CA GLY A 140 12.16 8.50 7.85
C GLY A 140 12.53 8.44 6.38
N GLY A 141 12.19 7.32 5.76
CA GLY A 141 12.43 7.03 4.35
C GLY A 141 11.13 6.96 3.56
N THR A 142 11.13 7.52 2.35
CA THR A 142 10.04 7.38 1.39
C THR A 142 10.45 6.40 0.30
N ARG A 143 9.53 5.51 -0.07
CA ARG A 143 9.65 4.62 -1.23
C ARG A 143 8.41 4.75 -2.10
N TYR A 144 8.58 4.47 -3.39
CA TYR A 144 7.47 4.46 -4.34
C TYR A 144 7.28 3.06 -4.87
N TRP A 145 6.04 2.60 -4.86
CA TRP A 145 5.63 1.36 -5.51
C TRP A 145 4.77 1.67 -6.72
N TYR A 146 4.81 0.78 -7.71
CA TYR A 146 4.21 1.00 -9.01
C TYR A 146 3.14 -0.05 -9.28
N ARG A 147 1.94 0.36 -9.65
CA ARG A 147 0.82 -0.57 -9.83
C ARG A 147 1.14 -1.55 -10.95
N LEU A 148 0.80 -2.82 -10.75
CA LEU A 148 0.75 -3.79 -11.84
C LEU A 148 -0.57 -3.60 -12.59
N ASN A 149 -0.45 -3.37 -13.91
CA ASN A 149 -1.58 -3.37 -14.83
C ASN A 149 -1.80 -4.78 -15.37
#